data_AF-A0A816KB46-F1
#
_entry.id   AF-A0A816KB46-F1
#
_cell.length_a   1.000
_cell.length_b   1.000
_cell.length_c   1.000
_cell.angle_alpha   90.00
_cell.angle_beta   90.00
_cell.angle_gamma   90.00
#
_symmetry.space_group_name_H-M   'P 1'
#
loop_
_entity.id
_entity.type
_entity.pdbx_description
1 polymer ?
#
loop_
_entity_poly.entity_id
_entity_poly.type
_entity_poly.pdbx_seq_one_letter_code
_entity_poly.pdbx_strand_id
1 'polypeptide(L)' 'MEPFVTMIPYLLVECAGSDKQRVQHTLEPYTYERLTVGVPQCIPGDCGVYTLEYIECQLLGCHF' A
#
# COMPACT_ATOMS: atom_id res chain seq x y z
N MET A 1 -9.49 7.13 5.35
CA MET A 1 -8.10 6.70 5.14
C MET A 1 -7.10 7.76 5.59
N GLU A 2 -7.46 9.05 5.56
CA GLU A 2 -6.63 10.19 6.03
C GLU A 2 -5.75 9.94 7.26
N PRO A 3 -6.25 9.39 8.39
CA PRO A 3 -5.37 9.16 9.54
C PRO A 3 -4.25 8.15 9.23
N PHE A 4 -4.54 7.11 8.46
CA PHE A 4 -3.58 6.06 8.14
C PHE A 4 -2.52 6.55 7.14
N VAL A 5 -2.90 7.29 6.10
CA VAL A 5 -1.93 7.76 5.10
C VAL A 5 -0.88 8.70 5.70
N THR A 6 -1.27 9.45 6.74
CA THR A 6 -0.33 10.29 7.50
C THR A 6 0.42 9.50 8.57
N MET A 7 -0.19 8.54 9.27
CA MET A 7 0.44 7.85 10.40
C MET A 7 1.41 6.74 10.00
N ILE A 8 1.16 6.01 8.90
CA ILE A 8 1.98 4.86 8.52
C ILE A 8 3.46 5.24 8.29
N PRO A 9 3.80 6.36 7.61
CA PRO A 9 5.18 6.81 7.49
C PRO A 9 5.91 6.94 8.84
N TYR A 10 5.26 7.52 9.85
CA TYR A 10 5.81 7.65 11.20
C TYR A 10 5.95 6.29 11.88
N LEU A 11 4.95 5.41 11.73
CA LEU A 11 5.02 4.07 12.30
C LEU A 11 6.20 3.27 11.74
N LEU A 12 6.45 3.35 10.43
CA LEU A 12 7.58 2.66 9.79
C LEU A 12 8.93 3.18 10.30
N VAL A 13 9.08 4.50 10.48
CA VAL A 13 10.27 5.10 11.09
C VAL A 13 10.46 4.60 12.53
N GLU A 14 9.41 4.59 13.34
CA GLU A 14 9.48 4.13 14.73
C GLU A 14 9.74 2.61 14.87
N CYS A 15 9.25 1.80 13.93
CA CYS A 15 9.50 0.36 13.89
C CYS A 15 10.86 -0.02 13.30
N ALA A 16 11.62 0.92 12.73
CA ALA A 16 12.91 0.62 12.14
C ALA A 16 13.94 0.22 13.23
N GLY A 17 14.58 -0.93 13.06
CA GLY A 17 15.50 -1.51 14.06
C GLY A 17 16.87 -0.83 14.14
N SER A 18 17.15 0.17 13.30
CA SER A 18 18.40 0.92 13.30
C SER A 18 18.25 2.29 12.64
N ASP A 19 19.12 3.23 12.99
CA ASP A 19 19.15 4.57 12.38
C ASP A 19 19.38 4.52 10.86
N LYS A 20 20.14 3.53 10.38
CA LYS A 20 20.35 3.30 8.94
C LYS A 20 19.05 2.91 8.21
N GLN A 21 18.14 2.21 8.88
CA GLN A 21 16.83 1.87 8.33
C GLN A 21 15.86 3.06 8.46
N ARG A 22 15.95 3.84 9.55
CA ARG A 22 15.12 5.05 9.73
C ARG A 22 15.26 6.04 8.57
N VAL A 23 16.48 6.27 8.09
CA VAL A 23 16.74 7.17 6.95
C VAL A 23 16.24 6.65 5.60
N GLN A 24 15.82 5.39 5.51
CA GLN A 24 15.21 4.81 4.30
C GLN A 24 13.71 5.12 4.17
N HIS A 25 13.08 5.58 5.24
CA HIS A 25 11.65 5.89 5.26
C HIS A 25 11.43 7.40 5.16
N THR A 26 10.41 7.80 4.39
CA THR A 26 9.93 9.19 4.35
C THR A 26 8.91 9.43 5.46
N LEU A 27 8.73 10.68 5.87
CA LEU A 27 7.61 11.14 6.72
C LEU A 27 6.48 11.78 5.91
N GLU A 28 6.64 11.88 4.58
CA GLU A 28 5.60 12.38 3.70
C GLU A 28 4.40 11.43 3.71
N PRO A 29 3.16 11.97 3.75
CA PRO A 29 1.96 11.16 3.66
C PRO A 29 1.92 10.34 2.38
N TYR A 30 1.40 9.12 2.45
CA TYR A 30 1.17 8.33 1.25
C TYR A 30 0.08 8.96 0.38
N THR A 31 0.37 9.12 -0.91
CA THR A 31 -0.55 9.69 -1.90
C THR A 31 -1.20 8.65 -2.78
N TYR A 32 -0.81 7.38 -2.64
CA TYR A 32 -1.33 6.31 -3.47
C TYR A 32 -2.77 5.99 -3.06
N GLU A 33 -3.69 6.25 -3.98
CA GLU A 33 -5.09 5.88 -3.84
C GLU A 33 -5.38 4.59 -4.61
N ARG A 34 -6.18 3.71 -4.00
CA ARG A 34 -6.64 2.50 -4.66
C ARG A 34 -7.61 2.87 -5.79
N LEU A 35 -7.36 2.36 -7.00
CA LEU A 35 -8.30 2.40 -8.10
C LEU A 35 -9.53 1.53 -7.76
N THR A 36 -10.72 2.12 -7.90
CA THR A 36 -11.99 1.45 -7.63
C THR A 36 -12.80 1.20 -8.90
N VAL A 37 -12.61 2.05 -9.91
CA VAL A 37 -13.32 1.94 -11.19
C VAL A 37 -12.65 0.87 -12.05
N GLY A 38 -13.44 -0.08 -12.54
CA GLY A 38 -12.95 -1.14 -13.42
C GLY A 38 -12.21 -2.27 -12.70
N VAL A 39 -12.08 -2.22 -11.38
CA VAL A 39 -11.46 -3.30 -10.59
C VAL A 39 -12.52 -4.33 -10.19
N PRO A 40 -12.41 -5.59 -10.66
CA PRO A 40 -13.21 -6.72 -10.21
C PRO A 40 -13.27 -6.83 -8.69
N GLN A 41 -14.46 -7.17 -8.18
CA GLN A 41 -14.67 -7.37 -6.75
C GLN A 41 -14.40 -8.83 -6.38
N CYS A 42 -13.72 -9.02 -5.25
CA CYS A 42 -13.48 -10.34 -4.67
C CYS A 42 -14.80 -11.01 -4.26
N ILE A 43 -14.88 -12.34 -4.38
CA ILE A 43 -15.91 -13.13 -3.70
C ILE A 43 -15.42 -13.54 -2.31
N PRO A 44 -16.31 -13.84 -1.35
CA PRO A 44 -15.88 -14.31 -0.04
C PRO A 44 -14.94 -15.53 -0.15
N GLY A 45 -13.69 -15.37 0.31
CA GLY A 45 -12.67 -16.41 0.30
C GLY A 45 -11.52 -16.22 -0.70
N ASP A 46 -11.61 -15.29 -1.67
CA ASP A 46 -10.53 -15.04 -2.64
C ASP A 46 -9.84 -13.67 -2.49
N CYS A 47 -10.19 -12.90 -1.45
CA CYS A 47 -9.70 -11.54 -1.26
C CYS A 47 -8.17 -11.42 -1.26
N GLY A 48 -7.45 -12.44 -0.77
CA GLY A 48 -5.98 -12.48 -0.82
C GLY A 48 -5.44 -12.57 -2.24
N VAL A 49 -6.04 -13.43 -3.09
CA VAL A 49 -5.63 -13.60 -4.49
C VAL A 49 -5.90 -12.31 -5.26
N TYR A 50 -7.09 -11.73 -5.12
CA TYR A 50 -7.43 -10.46 -5.76
C TYR A 50 -6.52 -9.31 -5.31
N THR A 51 -6.10 -9.31 -4.04
CA THR A 51 -5.17 -8.29 -3.53
C THR A 51 -3.80 -8.43 -4.18
N LEU A 52 -3.27 -9.66 -4.31
CA LEU A 52 -1.98 -9.91 -4.93
C LEU A 52 -1.98 -9.55 -6.42
N GLU A 53 -2.98 -10.02 -7.15
CA GLU A 53 -3.16 -9.69 -8.57
C GLU A 53 -3.28 -8.17 -8.77
N TYR A 54 -3.93 -7.46 -7.83
CA TYR A 54 -4.12 -6.01 -7.91
C TYR A 54 -2.80 -5.29 -7.77
N ILE A 55 -1.98 -5.70 -6.81
CA ILE A 55 -0.64 -5.15 -6.63
C ILE A 55 0.23 -5.45 -7.85
N GLU A 56 0.16 -6.68 -8.39
CA GLU A 56 0.91 -7.07 -9.59
C GLU A 56 0.56 -6.21 -10.80
N CYS A 57 -0.74 -6.02 -11.12
CA CYS A 57 -1.17 -5.16 -12.22
C CYS A 57 -0.65 -3.72 -12.08
N GLN A 58 -0.65 -3.18 -10.85
CA GLN A 58 -0.16 -1.82 -10.58
C GLN A 58 1.35 -1.70 -10.77
N LEU A 59 2.12 -2.73 -10.39
CA LEU A 59 3.57 -2.77 -10.59
C LEU A 59 3.95 -2.94 -12.06
N LEU A 60 3.16 -3.71 -12.82
CA LEU A 60 3.38 -3.95 -14.25
C LEU A 60 2.79 -2.86 -15.15
N GLY A 61 1.95 -1.98 -14.61
CA GLY A 61 1.27 -0.92 -15.37
C GLY A 61 0.20 -1.44 -16.33
N CYS A 62 -0.38 -2.61 -16.05
CA CYS A 62 -1.46 -3.18 -16.84
C CYS A 62 -2.82 -3.02 -16.15
N HIS A 63 -3.89 -3.26 -16.91
CA HIS A 63 -5.23 -3.31 -16.34
C HIS A 63 -5.42 -4.60 -15.55
N PHE A 64 -6.15 -4.49 -14.44
CA PHE A 64 -6.73 -5.63 -13.75
C PHE A 64 -7.99 -6.09 -14.50
#